data_AF-A0A1X3GRZ4-F1
#
_entry.id   AF-A0A1X3GRZ4-F1
#
_cell.length_a   1.000
_cell.length_b   1.000
_cell.length_c   1.000
_cell.angle_alpha   90.00
_cell.angle_beta   90.00
_cell.angle_gamma   90.00
#
_symmetry.space_group_name_H-M   'P 1'
#
loop_
_entity.id
_entity.type
_entity.pdbx_description
1 polymer ?
#
loop_
_entity_poly.entity_id
_entity_poly.type
_entity_poly.pdbx_seq_one_letter_code
_entity_poly.pdbx_strand_id
1 'polypeptide(L)' 'MASPPTKKDIERRAYQLWQQAGMPGGRDQEFYSEAERQLKEEFRSPRTQDAEYAVEPRDGKGRGA' A
#
# COMPACT_ATOMS: atom_id res chain seq x y z
N MET A 1 -6.32 8.62 -0.43
CA MET A 1 -5.07 9.42 -0.46
C MET A 1 -3.91 8.47 -0.21
N ALA A 2 -3.23 7.97 -1.25
CA ALA A 2 -1.99 7.24 -1.05
C ALA A 2 -0.88 8.26 -0.79
N SER A 3 -0.45 8.40 0.46
CA SER A 3 0.76 9.13 0.79
C SER A 3 1.98 8.27 0.47
N PRO A 4 3.12 8.88 0.08
CA PRO A 4 4.36 8.13 -0.12
C PRO A 4 4.66 7.33 1.15
N PRO A 5 5.07 6.06 1.02
CA PRO A 5 5.33 5.21 2.16
C PRO A 5 6.36 5.89 3.06
N THR A 6 5.99 6.14 4.30
CA THR A 6 6.88 6.78 5.25
C THR A 6 7.78 5.74 5.90
N LYS A 7 8.88 6.18 6.54
CA LYS A 7 9.76 5.28 7.30
C LYS A 7 8.99 4.39 8.28
N LYS A 8 7.95 4.92 8.91
CA LYS A 8 7.08 4.16 9.82
C LYS A 8 6.31 3.03 9.13
N ASP A 9 5.87 3.24 7.89
CA ASP A 9 5.19 2.21 7.10
C ASP A 9 6.15 1.08 6.73
N ILE A 10 7.38 1.45 6.35
CA ILE A 10 8.46 0.51 6.06
C ILE A 10 8.82 -0.28 7.32
N GLU A 11 9.02 0.38 8.46
CA GLU A 11 9.29 -0.26 9.76
C GLU A 11 8.19 -1.26 10.15
N ARG A 12 6.92 -0.85 10.02
CA ARG A 12 5.78 -1.71 10.33
C ARG A 12 5.75 -2.96 9.45
N ARG A 13 6.01 -2.79 8.14
CA ARG A 13 5.97 -3.89 7.18
C ARG A 13 7.16 -4.83 7.34
N ALA A 14 8.34 -4.27 7.58
CA ALA A 14 9.55 -5.02 7.90
C ALA A 14 9.37 -5.84 9.18
N TYR A 15 8.79 -5.23 10.23
CA TYR A 15 8.55 -5.91 11.50
C TYR A 15 7.55 -7.06 11.36
N GLN A 16 6.48 -6.88 10.56
CA GLN A 16 5.55 -7.98 10.25
C GLN A 16 6.24 -9.16 9.55
N LEU A 17 7.05 -8.88 8.52
CA LEU A 17 7.82 -9.90 7.80
C LEU A 17 8.79 -10.62 8.74
N TRP A 18 9.47 -9.87 9.60
CA TRP A 18 10.41 -10.39 10.58
C TRP A 18 9.72 -11.28 11.63
N GLN A 19 8.56 -10.88 12.14
CA GLN A 19 7.76 -11.70 13.06
C GLN A 19 7.26 -12.99 12.39
N GLN A 20 6.79 -12.92 11.13
CA GLN A 20 6.35 -14.10 10.40
C GLN A 20 7.50 -15.08 10.09
N ALA A 21 8.70 -14.56 9.88
CA ALA A 21 9.91 -15.36 9.69
C ALA A 21 10.45 -16.00 11.00
N GLY A 22 9.82 -15.74 12.14
CA GLY A 22 10.28 -16.26 13.44
C GLY A 22 11.38 -15.44 14.09
N MET A 23 11.50 -14.16 13.74
CA MET A 23 12.43 -13.19 14.34
C MET A 23 13.91 -13.62 14.27
N PRO A 24 14.43 -13.97 13.08
CA PRO A 24 15.86 -14.26 12.93
C PRO A 24 16.68 -13.01 13.28
N GLY A 25 17.53 -13.10 14.30
CA GLY A 25 18.38 -11.99 14.71
C GLY A 25 19.40 -11.63 13.63
N GLY A 26 19.58 -10.33 13.37
CA GLY A 26 20.56 -9.82 12.41
C GLY A 26 20.10 -9.80 10.95
N ARG A 27 18.84 -10.14 10.67
CA ARG A 27 18.22 -10.00 9.33
C ARG A 27 17.22 -8.86 9.23
N ASP A 28 17.09 -8.06 10.28
CA ASP A 28 16.13 -6.96 10.40
C ASP A 28 16.30 -5.94 9.25
N GLN A 29 17.55 -5.68 8.88
CA GLN A 29 17.92 -4.76 7.80
C GLN A 29 17.58 -5.31 6.40
N GLU A 30 17.60 -6.64 6.25
CA GLU A 30 17.21 -7.34 5.01
C GLU A 30 15.69 -7.22 4.81
N PHE A 31 14.91 -7.50 5.87
CA PHE A 31 13.46 -7.28 5.86
C PHE A 31 13.07 -5.80 5.70
N TYR A 32 13.85 -4.87 6.26
CA TYR A 32 13.63 -3.44 6.08
C TYR A 32 13.79 -3.01 4.62
N SER A 33 14.85 -3.48 3.97
CA SER A 33 15.13 -3.17 2.57
C SER A 33 14.09 -3.78 1.64
N GLU A 34 13.62 -4.99 1.97
CA GLU A 34 12.57 -5.68 1.22
C GLU A 34 11.20 -4.99 1.39
N ALA A 35 10.85 -4.58 2.60
CA ALA A 35 9.66 -3.79 2.88
C ALA A 35 9.66 -2.43 2.15
N GLU A 36 10.81 -1.74 2.12
CA GLU A 36 10.95 -0.47 1.38
C GLU A 36 10.70 -0.69 -0.11
N ARG A 37 11.30 -1.73 -0.70
CA ARG A 37 11.11 -2.05 -2.13
C ARG A 37 9.66 -2.34 -2.46
N GLN A 38 8.99 -3.18 -1.66
CA GLN A 38 7.59 -3.53 -1.88
C GLN A 38 6.68 -2.30 -1.79
N LEU A 39 6.81 -1.50 -0.73
CA LEU A 39 6.00 -0.30 -0.54
C LEU A 39 6.27 0.75 -1.61
N LYS A 40 7.53 0.93 -2.01
CA LYS A 40 7.92 1.86 -3.06
C LYS A 40 7.41 1.42 -4.43
N GLU A 41 7.38 0.12 -4.71
CA GLU A 41 6.83 -0.44 -5.94
C GLU A 41 5.30 -0.33 -5.98
N GLU A 42 4.62 -0.61 -4.88
CA GLU A 42 3.16 -0.48 -4.72
C GLU A 42 2.72 0.99 -4.79
N PHE A 43 3.54 1.91 -4.28
CA PHE A 43 3.32 3.34 -4.44
C PHE A 43 3.63 3.85 -5.86
N ARG A 44 4.68 3.31 -6.50
CA ARG A 44 5.11 3.71 -7.85
C ARG A 44 4.19 3.14 -8.93
N SER A 45 3.64 1.96 -8.68
CA SER A 45 2.61 1.33 -9.48
C SER A 45 1.31 1.39 -8.68
N PRO A 46 0.63 2.56 -8.61
CA PRO A 46 -0.78 2.59 -8.29
C PRO A 46 -1.51 2.00 -9.51
N ARG A 47 -1.23 0.74 -9.86
CA ARG A 47 -1.92 0.01 -10.91
C ARG A 47 -3.25 -0.40 -10.30
N THR A 48 -4.14 0.59 -10.26
CA THR A 48 -5.58 0.33 -10.35
C THR A 48 -6.15 -0.46 -9.17
N GLN A 49 -5.65 -0.26 -7.94
CA GLN A 49 -6.30 -0.79 -6.73
C GLN A 49 -7.34 0.17 -6.12
N ASP A 50 -7.46 1.40 -6.66
CA ASP A 50 -8.48 2.39 -6.26
C ASP A 50 -9.55 2.62 -7.35
N ALA A 51 -9.53 1.85 -8.45
CA ALA A 51 -10.59 1.94 -9.47
C ALA A 51 -11.96 1.40 -8.98
N GLU A 52 -12.05 0.93 -7.74
CA GLU A 52 -13.29 0.53 -7.08
C GLU A 52 -13.71 1.52 -5.97
N TYR A 53 -13.26 2.78 -6.01
CA TYR A 53 -13.95 3.87 -5.30
C TYR A 53 -14.34 5.00 -6.25
N ALA A 54 -14.71 4.65 -7.48
CA ALA A 54 -15.64 5.45 -8.26
C ALA A 54 -17.04 5.23 -7.66
N VAL A 55 -17.31 6.00 -6.61
CA VAL A 55 -18.62 6.12 -5.96
C VAL A 55 -19.67 6.47 -7.04
N GLU A 56 -20.58 5.51 -7.25
CA GLU A 56 -21.94 5.60 -7.76
C GLU A 56 -22.28 6.45 -9.01
N PRO A 57 -23.08 5.90 -9.96
CA PRO A 57 -23.75 6.70 -10.98
C PRO A 57 -24.89 7.51 -10.36
N ARG A 58 -24.61 8.74 -9.92
CA ARG A 58 -25.63 9.74 -9.57
C ARG A 58 -25.59 10.88 -10.58
N ASP A 59 -26.42 10.74 -11.62
CA ASP A 59 -27.49 11.69 -11.93
C ASP A 59 -28.14 11.29 -13.26
N GLY A 60 -29.07 10.34 -13.18
CA GLY A 60 -30.12 10.19 -14.18
C GLY A 60 -31.07 11.38 -14.10
N LYS A 61 -30.64 12.54 -14.61
CA LYS A 61 -31.51 13.71 -14.80
C LYS A 61 -32.47 13.43 -15.95
N GLY A 62 -33.57 12.75 -15.64
CA GLY A 62 -34.76 12.75 -16.46
C GLY A 62 -35.36 14.16 -16.46
N ARG A 63 -35.00 14.99 -17.45
CA ARG A 63 -35.72 16.22 -17.79
C ARG A 63 -35.73 16.41 -19.30
N GLY A 64 -36.93 16.61 -19.85
CA GLY A 64 -37.21 16.99 -21.24
C GLY A 64 -38.20 16.01 -21.83
N ALA A 65 -39.49 16.17 -21.58
CA ALA A 65 -40.44 17.08 -22.27
C ALA A 65 -41.19 16.30 -23.35
#